data_AF-A0A8T4DYH3-F1
#
_entry.id   AF-A0A8T4DYH3-F1
#
_cell.length_a   1.000
_cell.length_b   1.000
_cell.length_c   1.000
_cell.angle_alpha   90.00
_cell.angle_beta   90.00
_cell.angle_gamma   90.00
#
_symmetry.space_group_name_H-M   'P 1'
#
loop_
_entity.id
_entity.type
_entity.pdbx_description
1 polymer ?
#
loop_
_entity_poly.entity_id
_entity_poly.type
_entity_poly.pdbx_seq_one_letter_code
_entity_poly.pdbx_strand_id
1 'polypeptide(L)'
;MVLEILGDPFILALLAIMVVFIFLAYKIVKMLAKAAIIGLLAALFPVFANYFLGTEIPITLYNIIWFAVTGIGLFLVYSVVRGGWKVVRLILSPFKAIFRGKKKKD
;
A
#
# COMPACT_ATOMS: atom_id res chain seq x y z
N MET A 1 -8.52 -9.35 -40.75
CA MET A 1 -9.25 -9.14 -39.48
C MET A 1 -8.34 -9.21 -38.24
N VAL A 2 -7.94 -10.37 -37.68
CA VAL A 2 -7.09 -10.39 -36.46
C VAL A 2 -5.67 -9.82 -36.72
N LEU A 3 -5.12 -10.05 -37.91
CA LEU A 3 -3.79 -9.54 -38.29
C LEU A 3 -3.75 -8.02 -38.55
N GLU A 4 -4.85 -7.41 -38.99
CA GLU A 4 -4.93 -5.94 -39.20
C GLU A 4 -5.04 -5.21 -37.86
N ILE A 5 -5.84 -5.75 -36.94
CA ILE A 5 -6.02 -5.21 -35.60
C ILE A 5 -4.69 -5.20 -34.81
N LEU A 6 -3.82 -6.18 -35.05
CA LEU A 6 -2.49 -6.26 -34.43
C LEU A 6 -1.40 -5.47 -35.18
N GLY A 7 -1.66 -5.04 -36.41
CA GLY A 7 -0.74 -4.22 -37.20
C GLY A 7 -0.87 -2.72 -36.91
N ASP A 8 -2.02 -2.28 -36.39
CA ASP A 8 -2.27 -0.88 -36.06
C ASP A 8 -1.58 -0.47 -34.74
N PRO A 9 -0.58 0.43 -34.80
CA PRO A 9 0.16 0.86 -33.61
C PRO A 9 -0.75 1.55 -32.58
N PHE A 10 -1.87 2.13 -33.03
CA PHE A 10 -2.89 2.72 -32.17
C PHE A 10 -3.60 1.68 -31.28
N ILE A 11 -4.00 0.54 -31.86
CA ILE A 11 -4.69 -0.53 -31.13
C ILE A 11 -3.74 -1.20 -30.14
N LEU A 12 -2.48 -1.40 -30.53
CA LEU A 12 -1.44 -1.89 -29.64
C LEU A 12 -1.17 -0.95 -28.45
N ALA A 13 -1.13 0.36 -28.68
CA ALA A 13 -0.98 1.35 -27.61
C ALA A 13 -2.18 1.35 -26.65
N LEU A 14 -3.40 1.24 -27.19
CA LEU A 14 -4.62 1.16 -26.40
C LEU A 14 -4.63 -0.09 -25.50
N LEU A 15 -4.25 -1.25 -26.05
CA LEU A 15 -4.11 -2.50 -25.31
C LEU A 15 -3.05 -2.39 -24.21
N ALA A 16 -1.90 -1.77 -24.50
CA ALA A 16 -0.84 -1.57 -23.52
C ALA A 16 -1.32 -0.70 -22.34
N ILE A 17 -2.01 0.41 -22.62
CA ILE A 17 -2.58 1.28 -21.58
C ILE A 17 -3.63 0.51 -20.76
N MET A 18 -4.49 -0.27 -21.41
CA MET A 18 -5.50 -1.08 -20.73
C MET A 18 -4.87 -2.08 -19.77
N VAL A 19 -3.81 -2.79 -20.19
CA VAL A 19 -3.07 -3.73 -19.33
C VAL A 19 -2.46 -3.02 -18.13
N VAL A 20 -1.87 -1.83 -18.34
CA VAL A 20 -1.34 -1.00 -17.23
C VAL A 20 -2.45 -0.64 -16.25
N PHE A 21 -3.61 -0.19 -16.72
CA PHE A 21 -4.75 0.13 -15.87
C PHE A 21 -5.25 -1.08 -15.07
N ILE A 22 -5.39 -2.25 -15.70
CA ILE A 22 -5.79 -3.49 -15.02
C ILE A 22 -4.79 -3.83 -13.91
N PHE A 23 -3.48 -3.72 -14.20
CA PHE A 23 -2.44 -3.98 -13.23
C PHE A 23 -2.49 -3.00 -12.04
N LEU A 24 -2.69 -1.71 -12.30
CA LEU A 24 -2.89 -0.70 -11.26
C LEU A 24 -4.13 -0.99 -10.42
N ALA A 25 -5.27 -1.30 -11.06
CA ALA A 25 -6.52 -1.61 -10.38
C ALA A 25 -6.37 -2.82 -9.45
N TYR A 26 -5.76 -3.92 -9.94
CA TYR A 26 -5.50 -5.10 -9.13
C TYR A 26 -4.65 -4.78 -7.89
N LYS A 27 -3.63 -3.93 -8.06
CA LYS A 27 -2.77 -3.51 -6.96
C LYS A 27 -3.54 -2.68 -5.91
N ILE A 28 -4.44 -1.80 -6.34
CA ILE A 28 -5.29 -0.99 -5.45
C ILE A 28 -6.28 -1.88 -4.70
N VAL A 29 -6.95 -2.81 -5.38
CA VAL A 29 -7.89 -3.76 -4.75
C VAL A 29 -7.19 -4.60 -3.68
N LYS A 30 -5.97 -5.07 -3.94
CA LYS A 30 -5.17 -5.80 -2.95
C LYS A 30 -4.83 -4.94 -1.73
N MET A 31 -4.63 -3.63 -1.90
CA MET A 31 -4.42 -2.71 -0.77
C MET A 31 -5.72 -2.46 0.01
N LEU A 32 -6.85 -2.30 -0.68
CA LEU A 32 -8.17 -2.16 -0.07
C LEU A 32 -8.54 -3.39 0.78
N ALA A 33 -8.32 -4.60 0.27
CA ALA A 33 -8.58 -5.82 1.02
C ALA A 33 -7.77 -5.89 2.33
N LYS A 34 -6.50 -5.45 2.30
CA LYS A 34 -5.67 -5.38 3.51
C LYS A 34 -6.16 -4.30 4.48
N ALA A 35 -6.55 -3.14 3.96
CA ALA A 35 -7.11 -2.07 4.78
C ALA A 35 -8.39 -2.52 5.49
N ALA A 36 -9.26 -3.26 4.81
CA ALA A 36 -10.48 -3.82 5.39
C ALA A 36 -10.19 -4.78 6.56
N ILE A 37 -9.22 -5.70 6.39
CA ILE A 37 -8.80 -6.62 7.45
C ILE A 37 -8.25 -5.84 8.65
N ILE A 38 -7.41 -4.83 8.41
CA ILE A 38 -6.84 -4.01 9.50
C ILE A 38 -7.91 -3.19 10.20
N GLY A 39 -8.87 -2.64 9.45
CA GLY A 39 -10.03 -1.95 10.01
C GLY A 39 -10.85 -2.86 10.91
N LEU A 40 -11.11 -4.10 10.49
CA LEU A 40 -11.82 -5.09 11.29
C LEU A 40 -11.07 -5.46 12.58
N LEU A 41 -9.75 -5.67 12.48
CA LEU A 41 -8.91 -5.96 13.64
C LEU A 41 -8.86 -4.76 14.61
N ALA A 42 -8.78 -3.54 14.08
CA ALA A 42 -8.79 -2.32 14.88
C ALA A 42 -10.17 -2.07 15.52
N ALA A 43 -11.27 -2.42 14.85
CA ALA A 43 -12.62 -2.34 15.40
C ALA A 43 -12.80 -3.23 16.65
N LEU A 44 -12.08 -4.37 16.71
CA LEU A 44 -12.08 -5.26 17.86
C LEU A 44 -11.20 -4.76 19.02
N PHE A 45 -10.39 -3.73 18.81
CA PHE A 45 -9.46 -3.21 19.82
C PHE A 45 -10.11 -2.86 21.16
N PRO A 46 -11.26 -2.16 21.25
CA PRO A 46 -11.89 -1.83 22.53
C PRO A 46 -12.23 -3.08 23.36
N VAL A 47 -12.69 -4.14 22.68
CA VAL A 47 -13.02 -5.43 23.32
C VAL A 47 -11.76 -6.09 23.87
N PHE A 48 -10.69 -6.12 23.07
CA PHE A 48 -9.39 -6.64 23.50
C PHE A 48 -8.79 -5.81 24.65
N ALA A 49 -8.83 -4.49 24.57
CA ALA A 49 -8.28 -3.61 25.59
C ALA A 49 -9.01 -3.79 26.93
N ASN A 50 -10.34 -3.87 26.92
CA ASN A 50 -11.10 -4.11 28.14
C ASN A 50 -10.83 -5.49 28.74
N TYR A 51 -10.73 -6.53 27.91
CA TYR A 51 -10.52 -7.90 28.39
C TYR A 51 -9.09 -8.18 28.88
N PHE A 52 -8.07 -7.66 28.18
CA PHE A 52 -6.66 -7.98 28.46
C PHE A 52 -5.92 -6.91 29.24
N LEU A 53 -6.28 -5.64 29.10
CA LEU A 53 -5.61 -4.51 29.75
C LEU A 53 -6.41 -3.97 30.95
N GLY A 54 -7.61 -4.50 31.19
CA GLY A 54 -8.49 -4.05 32.27
C GLY A 54 -8.92 -2.59 32.15
N THR A 55 -8.86 -2.03 30.94
CA THR A 55 -9.29 -0.66 30.68
C THR A 55 -10.82 -0.57 30.71
N GLU A 56 -11.36 0.61 31.01
CA GLU A 56 -12.80 0.87 30.98
C GLU A 56 -13.20 1.66 29.73
N ILE A 57 -12.80 1.18 28.55
CA ILE A 57 -13.16 1.85 27.29
C ILE A 57 -14.63 1.52 26.98
N PRO A 58 -15.52 2.51 26.87
CA PRO A 58 -16.92 2.21 26.58
C PRO A 58 -17.06 1.54 25.21
N ILE A 59 -17.67 0.36 25.16
CA ILE A 59 -17.90 -0.39 23.92
C ILE A 59 -19.15 0.19 23.23
N THR A 60 -19.00 1.38 22.67
CA THR A 60 -20.04 2.06 21.89
C THR A 60 -19.76 1.91 20.40
N LEU A 61 -20.82 1.98 19.59
CA LEU A 61 -20.70 1.97 18.13
C LEU A 61 -19.74 3.07 17.64
N TYR A 62 -19.79 4.25 18.27
CA TYR A 62 -18.90 5.36 17.99
C TYR A 62 -17.42 4.98 18.19
N ASN A 63 -17.07 4.37 19.32
CA ASN A 63 -15.69 3.99 19.60
C ASN A 63 -15.20 2.89 18.65
N ILE A 64 -16.02 1.90 18.35
CA ILE A 64 -15.68 0.83 17.38
C ILE A 64 -15.35 1.44 16.01
N ILE A 65 -16.20 2.35 15.51
CA ILE A 65 -15.98 3.03 14.24
C ILE A 65 -14.72 3.91 14.31
N TRP A 66 -14.53 4.65 15.41
CA TRP A 66 -13.36 5.51 15.60
C TRP A 66 -12.04 4.73 15.53
N PHE A 67 -11.95 3.59 16.21
CA PHE A 67 -10.76 2.73 16.15
C PHE A 67 -10.59 2.08 14.77
N ALA A 68 -11.68 1.66 14.12
CA ALA A 68 -11.63 1.13 12.76
C ALA A 68 -11.07 2.16 11.76
N VAL A 69 -11.60 3.39 11.78
CA VAL A 69 -11.15 4.49 10.91
C VAL A 69 -9.71 4.86 11.21
N THR A 70 -9.34 4.95 12.49
CA THR A 70 -7.96 5.26 12.92
C THR A 70 -6.99 4.16 12.46
N GLY A 71 -7.36 2.88 12.61
CA GLY A 71 -6.55 1.75 12.16
C GLY A 71 -6.33 1.74 10.64
N ILE A 72 -7.38 2.03 9.86
CA ILE A 72 -7.29 2.19 8.41
C ILE A 72 -6.40 3.39 8.06
N GLY A 73 -6.57 4.53 8.74
CA GLY A 73 -5.78 5.74 8.54
C GLY A 73 -4.28 5.49 8.78
N LEU A 74 -3.93 4.86 9.91
CA LEU A 74 -2.55 4.47 10.21
C LEU A 74 -1.99 3.52 9.15
N PHE A 75 -2.78 2.56 8.68
CA PHE A 75 -2.34 1.64 7.63
C PHE A 75 -2.05 2.35 6.31
N LEU A 76 -2.87 3.33 5.92
CA LEU A 76 -2.64 4.13 4.72
C LEU A 76 -1.34 4.94 4.86
N VAL A 77 -1.14 5.63 5.99
CA VAL A 77 0.10 6.36 6.27
C VAL A 77 1.31 5.41 6.21
N TYR A 78 1.24 4.26 6.88
CA TYR A 78 2.30 3.24 6.84
C TYR A 78 2.58 2.77 5.41
N SER A 79 1.53 2.54 4.61
CA SER A 79 1.66 2.07 3.23
C SER A 79 2.31 3.13 2.34
N VAL A 80 1.95 4.40 2.50
CA VAL A 80 2.57 5.53 1.79
C VAL A 80 4.03 5.67 2.19
N VAL A 81 4.36 5.68 3.49
CA VAL A 81 5.74 5.81 3.99
C VAL A 81 6.59 4.65 3.50
N ARG A 82 6.10 3.40 3.59
CA ARG A 82 6.82 2.22 3.11
C ARG A 82 7.01 2.23 1.59
N GLY A 83 6.01 2.73 0.85
CA GLY A 83 6.08 2.93 -0.59
C GLY A 83 7.14 3.98 -0.96
N GLY A 84 7.09 5.15 -0.33
CA GLY A 84 8.07 6.24 -0.52
C GLY A 84 9.48 5.80 -0.16
N TRP A 85 9.66 5.08 0.96
CA TRP A 85 10.97 4.56 1.37
C TRP A 85 11.56 3.58 0.35
N LYS A 86 10.73 2.75 -0.30
CA LYS A 86 11.19 1.87 -1.39
C LYS A 86 11.68 2.68 -2.59
N VAL A 87 10.96 3.72 -2.98
CA VAL A 87 11.35 4.60 -4.10
C VAL A 87 12.65 5.32 -3.78
N VAL A 88 12.76 5.91 -2.59
CA VAL A 88 13.99 6.57 -2.11
C VAL A 88 15.17 5.60 -2.11
N ARG A 89 14.98 4.37 -1.59
CA ARG A 89 16.04 3.36 -1.59
C ARG A 89 16.43 2.91 -3.01
N LEU A 90 15.47 2.82 -3.93
CA LEU A 90 15.72 2.49 -5.33
C LEU A 90 16.57 3.56 -6.02
N ILE A 91 16.29 4.83 -5.75
CA ILE A 91 17.03 5.99 -6.31
C ILE A 91 18.42 6.11 -5.68
N LEU A 92 18.54 5.91 -4.37
CA LEU A 92 19.81 6.01 -3.64
C LEU A 92 20.73 4.79 -3.84
N SER A 93 20.17 3.63 -4.21
CA SER A 93 20.90 2.38 -4.49
C SER A 93 22.04 2.55 -5.50
N PRO A 94 21.80 3.02 -6.74
CA PRO A 94 22.86 3.22 -7.74
C PRO A 94 23.85 4.32 -7.32
N PHE A 95 23.38 5.39 -6.67
CA PHE A 95 24.26 6.47 -6.18
C PHE A 95 25.21 6.01 -5.07
N LYS A 96 24.75 5.13 -4.18
CA LYS A 96 25.58 4.59 -3.08
C LYS A 96 26.67 3.63 -3.59
N ALA A 97 26.42 2.93 -4.70
CA ALA A 97 27.43 2.11 -5.37
C ALA A 97 28.55 2.97 -5.99
N ILE A 98 28.19 4.09 -6.61
CA ILE A 98 29.16 5.04 -7.20
C ILE A 98 30.01 5.72 -6.12
N PHE A 99 29.43 6.06 -4.95
CA PHE A 99 30.17 6.71 -3.86
C PHE A 99 31.01 5.77 -2.98
N ARG A 100 30.74 4.46 -2.97
CA ARG A 100 31.53 3.49 -2.17
C ARG A 100 32.91 3.16 -2.78
N GLY A 101 33.13 3.45 -4.06
CA GLY A 101 34.42 3.23 -4.73
C GLY A 101 35.55 4.19 -4.30
N LYS A 102 35.23 5.31 -3.64
CA LYS A 102 36.23 6.33 -3.24
C LYS A 102 36.81 6.18 -1.83
N LYS A 103 36.37 5.22 -1.02
CA LYS A 103 36.76 5.09 0.41
C LYS A 103 37.73 3.94 0.72
N LYS A 104 38.44 3.40 -0.26
CA LYS A 104 39.41 2.31 -0.05
C LYS A 104 40.74 2.58 -0.73
N LYS A 105 41.39 3.68 -0.33
CA LYS A 105 42.82 3.95 -0.49
C LYS A 105 43.16 5.02 0.55
N ASP A 106 43.45 4.57 1.76
CA ASP A 106 44.35 5.18 2.74
C ASP A 106 44.74 4.04 3.70
#